data_AF-A0A2J7ZI39-F1
#
_entry.id   AF-A0A2J7ZI39-F1
#
_cell.length_a   1.000
_cell.length_b   1.000
_cell.length_c   1.000
_cell.angle_alpha   90.00
_cell.angle_beta   90.00
_cell.angle_gamma   90.00
#
_symmetry.space_group_name_H-M   'P 1'
#
loop_
_entity.id
_entity.type
_entity.pdbx_description
1 polymer ?
#
loop_
_entity_poly.entity_id
_entity_poly.type
_entity_poly.pdbx_seq_one_letter_code
_entity_poly.pdbx_strand_id
1 'polypeptide(L)'
;YDGEVFVKPPEVLMRDRLLGSYEVKPVLSKLRSTLLGSAAVLLATAVVLVGLIRGGTDADGMYGRGASRVPRVYLSDGIIYSPRVSSMSQLVSDDEAAAAEAEAQAGVPGYCGDRSLRAFAGGQYCQKFDR
;
A
#
# COMPACT_ATOMS: atom_id res chain seq x y z
N TYR A 1 -47.19 -41.39 19.50
CA TYR A 1 -46.87 -40.02 19.96
C TYR A 1 -48.16 -39.50 20.54
N ASP A 2 -48.28 -39.44 21.86
CA ASP A 2 -49.58 -39.42 22.58
C ASP A 2 -49.98 -38.03 23.10
N GLY A 3 -49.51 -36.96 22.46
CA GLY A 3 -49.86 -35.57 22.84
C GLY A 3 -49.31 -35.09 24.19
N GLU A 4 -48.73 -35.96 25.01
CA GLU A 4 -48.13 -35.58 26.29
C GLU A 4 -46.77 -34.88 26.13
N VAL A 5 -46.58 -33.79 26.88
CA VAL A 5 -45.32 -33.03 26.89
C VAL A 5 -44.25 -33.86 27.58
N PHE A 6 -43.31 -34.40 26.80
CA PHE A 6 -42.16 -35.11 27.34
C PHE A 6 -41.23 -34.14 28.06
N VAL A 7 -41.31 -34.11 29.39
CA VAL A 7 -40.40 -33.35 30.25
C VAL A 7 -39.12 -34.17 30.42
N LYS A 8 -37.98 -33.60 30.02
CA LYS A 8 -36.68 -34.27 30.23
C LYS A 8 -36.43 -34.48 31.73
N PRO A 9 -35.98 -35.67 32.15
CA PRO A 9 -35.59 -35.92 33.53
C PRO A 9 -34.37 -35.04 33.91
N PRO A 10 -34.24 -34.66 35.19
CA PRO A 10 -33.26 -33.67 35.63
C PRO A 10 -31.80 -34.09 35.37
N GLU A 11 -31.51 -35.39 35.33
CA GLU A 11 -30.19 -35.95 35.05
C GLU A 11 -29.75 -35.64 33.60
N VAL A 12 -30.67 -35.76 32.64
CA VAL A 12 -30.41 -35.46 31.22
C VAL A 12 -30.20 -33.95 31.04
N LEU A 13 -30.99 -33.14 31.75
CA LEU A 13 -30.84 -31.68 31.77
C LEU A 13 -29.49 -31.23 32.34
N MET A 14 -29.02 -31.89 33.40
CA MET A 14 -27.72 -31.58 34.00
C MET A 14 -26.57 -31.98 33.08
N ARG A 15 -26.67 -33.14 32.41
CA ARG A 15 -25.68 -33.60 31.42
C ARG A 15 -25.59 -32.65 30.22
N ASP A 16 -26.73 -32.21 29.68
CA ASP A 16 -26.78 -31.24 28.57
C ASP A 16 -26.10 -29.91 28.96
N ARG A 17 -26.31 -29.45 30.21
CA ARG A 17 -25.63 -28.25 30.75
C ARG A 17 -24.12 -28.45 30.90
N LEU A 18 -23.69 -29.60 31.41
CA LEU A 18 -22.27 -29.93 31.57
C LEU A 18 -21.58 -29.95 30.20
N LEU A 19 -22.14 -30.65 29.21
CA LEU A 19 -21.65 -30.65 27.83
C LEU A 19 -21.57 -29.24 27.24
N GLY A 20 -22.64 -28.44 27.44
CA GLY A 20 -22.64 -27.04 27.03
C GLY A 20 -21.51 -26.21 27.66
N SER A 21 -21.23 -26.42 28.95
CA SER A 21 -20.19 -25.68 29.67
C SER A 21 -18.76 -26.13 29.37
N TYR A 22 -18.53 -27.44 29.22
CA TYR A 22 -17.19 -28.03 29.13
C TYR A 22 -16.72 -28.31 27.71
N GLU A 23 -17.63 -28.46 26.75
CA GLU A 23 -17.26 -28.72 25.35
C GLU A 23 -17.63 -27.55 24.44
N VAL A 24 -18.90 -27.12 24.45
CA VAL A 24 -19.38 -26.15 23.47
C VAL A 24 -18.82 -24.75 23.71
N LYS A 25 -18.92 -24.23 24.94
CA LYS A 25 -18.41 -22.89 25.28
C LYS A 25 -16.90 -22.71 25.00
N PRO A 26 -15.99 -23.62 25.39
CA PRO A 26 -14.57 -23.42 25.11
C PRO A 26 -14.25 -23.49 23.62
N VAL A 27 -14.91 -24.35 22.84
CA VAL A 27 -14.74 -24.38 21.38
C VAL A 27 -15.21 -23.07 20.75
N LEU A 28 -16.38 -22.57 21.16
CA LEU A 28 -16.90 -21.29 20.68
C LEU A 28 -15.98 -20.11 21.05
N SER A 29 -15.40 -20.14 22.25
CA SER A 29 -14.43 -19.13 22.71
C SER A 29 -13.16 -19.14 21.85
N LYS A 30 -12.63 -20.32 21.52
CA LYS A 30 -11.46 -20.46 20.65
C LYS A 30 -11.75 -19.91 19.26
N LEU A 31 -12.89 -20.28 18.66
CA LEU A 31 -13.33 -19.74 17.36
C LEU A 31 -13.50 -18.22 17.39
N ARG A 32 -14.12 -17.68 18.44
CA ARG A 32 -14.25 -16.23 18.59
C ARG A 32 -12.89 -15.53 18.69
N SER A 33 -11.94 -16.13 19.43
CA SER A 33 -10.60 -15.58 19.60
C SER A 33 -9.79 -15.58 18.30
N THR A 34 -9.87 -16.64 17.50
CA THR A 34 -9.18 -16.70 16.21
C THR A 34 -9.79 -15.75 15.18
N LEU A 35 -11.12 -15.58 15.20
CA LEU A 35 -11.82 -14.63 14.34
C LEU A 35 -11.46 -13.18 14.68
N LEU A 36 -11.40 -12.84 15.97
CA LEU A 36 -10.96 -11.51 16.43
C LEU A 36 -9.48 -11.29 16.12
N GLY A 37 -8.64 -12.31 16.29
CA GLY A 37 -7.22 -12.27 15.96
C GLY A 37 -6.98 -12.02 14.47
N SER A 38 -7.66 -12.75 13.59
CA SER A 38 -7.52 -12.55 12.13
C SER A 38 -8.03 -11.18 11.70
N ALA A 39 -9.15 -10.71 12.24
CA ALA A 39 -9.66 -9.37 12.00
C ALA A 39 -8.65 -8.29 12.42
N ALA A 40 -8.03 -8.43 13.61
CA ALA A 40 -7.02 -7.49 14.08
C ALA A 40 -5.78 -7.46 13.17
N VAL A 41 -5.31 -8.63 12.72
CA VAL A 41 -4.17 -8.72 11.79
C VAL A 41 -4.50 -8.05 10.46
N LEU A 42 -5.68 -8.31 9.89
CA LEU A 42 -6.11 -7.69 8.63
C LEU A 42 -6.25 -6.17 8.75
N LEU A 43 -6.76 -5.67 9.88
CA LEU A 43 -6.82 -4.23 10.13
C LEU A 43 -5.43 -3.62 10.28
N ALA A 44 -4.52 -4.29 10.99
CA ALA A 44 -3.15 -3.81 11.14
C ALA A 44 -2.44 -3.73 9.78
N THR A 45 -2.55 -4.77 8.93
CA THR A 45 -1.94 -4.75 7.59
C THR A 45 -2.58 -3.69 6.69
N ALA A 46 -3.90 -3.50 6.76
CA ALA A 46 -4.58 -2.44 6.01
C ALA A 46 -4.10 -1.04 6.44
N VAL A 47 -3.94 -0.79 7.74
CA VAL A 47 -3.43 0.49 8.25
C VAL A 47 -2.00 0.74 7.79
N VAL A 48 -1.13 -0.28 7.88
CA VAL A 48 0.26 -0.18 7.39
C VAL A 48 0.28 0.12 5.89
N LEU A 49 -0.52 -0.58 5.09
CA LEU A 49 -0.63 -0.37 3.65
C LEU A 49 -1.09 1.06 3.33
N VAL A 50 -2.12 1.56 4.01
CA VAL A 50 -2.58 2.95 3.85
C VAL A 50 -1.49 3.95 4.23
N GLY A 51 -0.72 3.64 5.29
CA GLY A 51 0.45 4.42 5.68
C GLY A 51 1.51 4.51 4.58
N LEU A 52 1.89 3.37 3.99
CA LEU A 52 2.84 3.30 2.87
C LEU A 52 2.33 4.07 1.64
N ILE A 53 1.06 3.88 1.30
CA ILE A 53 0.41 4.58 0.18
C ILE A 53 0.41 6.10 0.38
N ARG A 54 0.16 6.58 1.60
CA ARG A 54 0.21 8.00 1.94
C ARG A 54 1.63 8.53 2.04
N GLY A 55 2.57 7.71 2.49
CA GLY A 55 3.99 8.03 2.61
C GLY A 55 4.71 8.21 1.27
N GLY A 56 4.06 7.85 0.15
CA GLY A 56 4.62 8.07 -1.18
C GLY A 56 5.91 7.29 -1.44
N THR A 57 6.16 6.22 -0.68
CA THR A 57 7.36 5.36 -0.85
C THR A 57 7.44 4.76 -2.25
N ASP A 58 6.29 4.66 -2.92
CA ASP A 58 6.12 4.06 -4.24
C ASP A 58 5.86 5.12 -5.32
N ALA A 59 6.11 6.41 -5.04
CA ALA A 59 5.90 7.49 -6.00
C ALA A 59 6.91 7.41 -7.17
N ASP A 60 8.10 6.86 -6.93
CA ASP A 60 9.22 6.95 -7.86
C ASP A 60 9.70 5.57 -8.32
N GLY A 61 9.81 5.38 -9.65
CA GLY A 61 10.31 4.16 -10.29
C GLY A 61 9.32 3.49 -11.26
N MET A 62 9.85 2.62 -12.13
CA MET A 62 9.16 1.93 -13.23
C MET A 62 7.93 1.09 -12.82
N TYR A 63 7.79 0.75 -11.54
CA TYR A 63 6.65 -0.01 -11.00
C TYR A 63 5.81 0.77 -9.97
N GLY A 64 6.11 2.07 -9.77
CA GLY A 64 5.43 2.93 -8.80
C GLY A 64 4.24 3.72 -9.39
N ARG A 65 3.59 4.56 -8.58
CA ARG A 65 2.53 5.48 -9.04
C ARG A 65 3.01 6.46 -10.13
N GLY A 66 4.31 6.77 -10.17
CA GLY A 66 4.94 7.57 -11.22
C GLY A 66 5.15 6.83 -12.56
N ALA A 67 4.97 5.51 -12.60
CA ALA A 67 5.16 4.68 -13.80
C ALA A 67 4.13 4.94 -14.91
N SER A 68 3.07 5.72 -14.65
CA SER A 68 2.10 6.11 -15.68
C SER A 68 2.67 7.12 -16.70
N ARG A 69 3.90 7.59 -16.52
CA ARG A 69 4.53 8.57 -17.40
C ARG A 69 5.23 7.84 -18.53
N VAL A 70 4.70 7.99 -19.74
CA VAL A 70 5.34 7.45 -20.94
C VAL A 70 6.49 8.36 -21.33
N PRO A 71 7.75 7.89 -21.30
CA PRO A 71 8.87 8.70 -21.73
C PRO A 71 8.90 8.87 -23.24
N ARG A 72 9.42 10.00 -23.70
CA ARG A 72 9.56 10.31 -25.12
C ARG A 72 10.79 9.63 -25.71
N VAL A 73 11.91 9.69 -25.00
CA VAL A 73 13.19 9.15 -25.47
C VAL A 73 13.95 8.47 -24.33
N TYR A 74 14.50 7.30 -24.64
CA TYR A 74 15.47 6.60 -23.80
C TYR A 74 16.86 6.89 -24.34
N LEU A 75 17.69 7.57 -23.56
CA LEU A 75 19.11 7.78 -23.84
C LEU A 75 19.96 6.78 -23.05
N SER A 76 21.22 6.62 -23.43
CA SER A 76 22.22 5.90 -22.61
C SER A 76 22.35 6.48 -21.21
N ASP A 77 22.13 7.80 -21.09
CA ASP A 77 22.43 8.56 -19.88
C ASP A 77 21.17 8.88 -19.04
N GLY A 78 19.98 8.49 -19.51
CA GLY A 78 18.73 8.70 -18.78
C GLY A 78 17.47 8.72 -19.66
N ILE A 79 16.37 9.19 -19.08
CA ILE A 79 15.04 9.16 -19.69
C ILE A 79 14.48 10.59 -19.77
N ILE A 80 13.97 10.97 -20.93
CA ILE A 80 13.47 12.33 -21.24
C ILE A 80 11.97 12.27 -21.55
N TYR A 81 11.20 13.19 -20.97
CA TYR A 81 9.74 13.24 -21.11
C TYR A 81 9.27 14.44 -21.93
N SER A 82 9.93 15.60 -21.81
CA SER A 82 9.57 16.79 -22.59
C SER A 82 10.12 16.72 -24.03
N PRO A 83 9.47 17.43 -24.97
CA PRO A 83 9.99 17.61 -26.31
C PRO A 83 11.09 18.67 -26.41
N ARG A 84 11.32 19.48 -25.37
CA ARG A 84 12.25 20.61 -25.39
C ARG A 84 13.68 20.21 -25.04
N VAL A 85 13.86 19.09 -24.35
CA VAL A 85 15.17 18.62 -23.90
C VAL A 85 15.65 17.47 -24.77
N SER A 86 16.93 17.50 -25.14
CA SER A 86 17.54 16.45 -25.95
C SER A 86 18.53 15.58 -25.19
N SER A 87 19.09 16.03 -24.06
CA SER A 87 20.01 15.24 -23.23
C SER A 87 19.86 15.53 -21.73
N MET A 88 20.21 14.56 -20.89
CA MET A 88 20.22 14.75 -19.42
C MET A 88 21.20 15.83 -18.97
N SER A 89 22.32 16.01 -19.69
CA SER A 89 23.32 17.04 -19.36
C SER A 89 22.76 18.46 -19.41
N GLN A 90 21.78 18.72 -20.28
CA GLN A 90 21.13 20.03 -20.38
C GLN A 90 20.35 20.36 -19.12
N LEU A 91 19.75 19.38 -18.45
CA LEU A 91 19.00 19.59 -17.21
C LEU A 91 19.88 20.05 -16.04
N VAL A 92 21.18 19.79 -16.12
CA VAL A 92 22.15 20.22 -15.10
C VAL A 92 22.58 21.67 -15.33
N SER A 93 22.62 22.12 -16.58
CA SER A 93 23.15 23.44 -16.96
C SER A 93 22.07 24.49 -17.24
N ASP A 94 20.84 24.06 -17.54
CA ASP A 94 19.76 24.92 -18.02
C ASP A 94 18.50 24.73 -17.16
N ASP A 95 18.23 25.73 -16.33
CA ASP A 95 17.10 25.75 -15.40
C ASP A 95 15.74 25.82 -16.12
N GLU A 96 15.67 26.43 -17.32
CA GLU A 96 14.43 26.49 -18.11
C GLU A 96 14.10 25.12 -18.71
N ALA A 97 15.12 24.42 -19.21
CA ALA A 97 15.00 23.04 -19.66
C ALA A 97 14.57 22.11 -18.52
N ALA A 98 15.15 22.29 -17.32
CA ALA A 98 14.80 21.55 -16.12
C ALA A 98 13.34 21.78 -15.69
N ALA A 99 12.88 23.03 -15.75
CA ALA A 99 11.49 23.38 -15.46
C ALA A 99 10.51 22.77 -16.48
N ALA A 100 10.84 22.79 -17.77
CA ALA A 100 10.00 22.19 -18.82
C ALA A 100 9.87 20.66 -18.70
N GLU A 101 10.96 19.95 -18.37
CA GLU A 101 10.87 18.53 -18.00
C GLU A 101 10.03 18.33 -16.74
N ALA A 102 10.17 19.22 -15.76
CA ALA A 102 9.42 19.11 -14.53
C ALA A 102 7.92 19.27 -14.74
N GLU A 103 7.49 20.19 -15.60
CA GLU A 103 6.09 20.34 -16.00
C GLU A 103 5.55 19.06 -16.66
N ALA A 104 6.32 18.46 -17.58
CA ALA A 104 5.98 17.16 -18.16
C ALA A 104 5.91 16.05 -17.10
N GLN A 105 6.63 16.23 -16.00
CA GLN A 105 6.70 15.37 -14.83
C GLN A 105 5.87 15.89 -13.63
N ALA A 106 4.78 16.61 -13.89
CA ALA A 106 3.84 17.12 -12.87
C ALA A 106 4.51 17.90 -11.71
N GLY A 107 5.48 18.74 -12.04
CA GLY A 107 6.23 19.62 -11.13
C GLY A 107 7.45 18.98 -10.45
N VAL A 108 7.81 17.75 -10.81
CA VAL A 108 8.98 17.05 -10.26
C VAL A 108 10.15 17.17 -11.23
N PRO A 109 11.36 17.61 -10.82
CA PRO A 109 12.50 17.75 -11.72
C PRO A 109 12.80 16.50 -12.53
N GLY A 110 13.23 16.69 -13.78
CA GLY A 110 13.48 15.57 -14.71
C GLY A 110 14.45 14.52 -14.18
N TYR A 111 15.52 14.98 -13.53
CA TYR A 111 16.53 14.14 -12.87
C TYR A 111 16.01 13.42 -11.60
N CYS A 112 14.82 13.77 -11.13
CA CYS A 112 14.18 13.16 -9.97
C CYS A 112 13.06 12.18 -10.31
N GLY A 113 12.70 12.03 -11.58
CA GLY A 113 11.62 11.13 -12.02
C GLY A 113 11.82 9.67 -11.60
N ASP A 114 13.07 9.23 -11.44
CA ASP A 114 13.43 7.88 -11.01
C ASP A 114 14.40 7.85 -9.83
N ARG A 115 14.33 6.76 -9.03
CA ARG A 115 15.25 6.52 -7.90
C ARG A 115 16.71 6.43 -8.34
N SER A 116 16.98 5.84 -9.50
CA SER A 116 18.34 5.73 -10.05
C SER A 116 18.91 7.11 -10.38
N LEU A 117 18.20 7.90 -11.17
CA LEU A 117 18.62 9.24 -11.60
C LEU A 117 18.81 10.19 -10.41
N ARG A 118 17.92 10.14 -9.42
CA ARG A 118 18.06 10.92 -8.17
C ARG A 118 19.28 10.52 -7.35
N ALA A 119 19.59 9.22 -7.26
CA ALA A 119 20.77 8.74 -6.56
C ALA A 119 22.06 9.18 -7.28
N PHE A 120 22.08 9.15 -8.62
CA PHE A 120 23.18 9.66 -9.43
C PHE A 120 23.36 11.19 -9.30
N ALA A 121 22.27 11.94 -9.15
CA ALA A 121 22.28 13.38 -8.92
C ALA A 121 22.70 13.79 -7.48
N GLY A 122 23.02 12.84 -6.60
CA GLY A 122 23.62 13.11 -5.29
C GLY A 122 22.66 13.60 -4.20
N GLY A 123 21.34 13.40 -4.35
CA GLY A 123 20.36 14.02 -3.44
C GLY A 123 19.30 13.09 -2.86
N GLN A 124 18.94 13.36 -1.59
CA GLN A 124 17.68 12.91 -0.95
C GLN A 124 16.53 13.91 -1.10
N TYR A 125 16.81 15.10 -1.66
CA TYR A 125 15.87 16.22 -1.71
C TYR A 125 15.63 16.63 -3.15
N CYS A 126 14.43 16.37 -3.66
CA CYS A 126 13.94 17.00 -4.87
C CYS A 126 12.88 18.00 -4.46
N GLN A 127 13.22 19.27 -4.52
CA GLN A 127 12.23 20.32 -4.34
C GLN A 127 11.33 20.31 -5.59
N LYS A 128 10.02 20.33 -5.39
CA LYS A 128 9.09 20.56 -6.50
C LYS A 128 9.32 21.97 -6.99
N PHE A 129 9.28 22.16 -8.30
CA PHE A 129 9.26 23.51 -8.85
C PHE A 129 7.93 24.16 -8.44
N ASP A 130 8.00 25.25 -7.69
CA ASP A 130 6.84 26.08 -7.44
C ASP A 130 6.41 26.71 -8.77
N ARG A 131 5.11 26.61 -9.07
CA ARG A 131 4.50 27.16 -10.28
C ARG A 131 4.28 28.66 -10.19
#